data_AF-A0A077K106-F1
#
_entry.id   AF-A0A077K106-F1
#
_cell.length_a   1.000
_cell.length_b   1.000
_cell.length_c   1.000
_cell.angle_alpha   90.00
_cell.angle_beta   90.00
_cell.angle_gamma   90.00
#
_symmetry.space_group_name_H-M   'P 1'
#
loop_
_entity.id
_entity.type
_entity.pdbx_description
1 polymer ?
#
loop_
_entity_poly.entity_id
_entity_poly.type
_entity_poly.pdbx_seq_one_letter_code
_entity_poly.pdbx_strand_id
1 'polypeptide(L)'
;MVNLELFSQRLKNILRTKKMSNGKLATYIGQTTGSISRYISKERTPNEGAIIKMAYFLNVNPNYLKGLSNEIEAPLDIKDQYLTICEEETMSDNELTVFSKRLKMLVNESGKRNKEIAFELNISNGVLSNYINSKREPSFDTLRIICNYFNVSSDYLLGISYSKNKKEENNFKNKMIDILMKGGILDIASKHKDYEELFVNLLKHTCQTFKIVKNKL
;
A
#
# COMPACT_ATOMS: atom_id res chain seq x y z
N MET A 1 16.96 -8.05 -16.40
CA MET A 1 18.04 -8.49 -15.50
C MET A 1 18.76 -7.25 -14.96
N VAL A 2 19.12 -7.19 -13.67
CA VAL A 2 19.75 -5.99 -13.06
C VAL A 2 21.23 -5.90 -13.45
N ASN A 3 21.69 -4.73 -13.88
CA ASN A 3 23.12 -4.45 -14.04
C ASN A 3 23.73 -4.13 -12.68
N LEU A 4 24.35 -5.12 -12.03
CA LEU A 4 24.84 -5.01 -10.64
C LEU A 4 25.95 -3.97 -10.46
N GLU A 5 26.80 -3.76 -11.47
CA GLU A 5 27.86 -2.75 -11.40
C GLU A 5 27.25 -1.36 -11.30
N LEU A 6 26.36 -1.06 -12.25
CA LEU A 6 25.71 0.24 -12.34
C LEU A 6 24.73 0.46 -11.18
N PHE A 7 24.03 -0.60 -10.74
CA PHE A 7 23.17 -0.57 -9.56
C PHE A 7 23.96 -0.17 -8.31
N SER A 8 25.08 -0.86 -8.03
CA SER A 8 25.91 -0.60 -6.85
C SER A 8 26.45 0.84 -6.87
N GLN A 9 26.97 1.29 -8.01
CA GLN A 9 27.49 2.64 -8.17
C GLN A 9 26.41 3.71 -7.96
N ARG A 10 25.23 3.54 -8.59
CA ARG A 10 24.10 4.47 -8.49
C ARG A 10 23.57 4.52 -7.06
N LEU A 11 23.36 3.37 -6.42
CA LEU A 11 22.89 3.32 -5.03
C LEU A 11 23.87 4.01 -4.07
N LYS A 12 25.18 3.72 -4.17
CA LYS A 12 26.23 4.39 -3.37
C LYS A 12 26.18 5.92 -3.55
N ASN A 13 26.12 6.37 -4.80
CA ASN A 13 26.10 7.80 -5.12
C ASN A 13 24.84 8.49 -4.57
N ILE A 14 23.66 7.91 -4.77
CA ILE A 14 22.40 8.48 -4.27
C ILE A 14 22.42 8.59 -2.74
N LEU A 15 22.83 7.53 -2.03
CA LEU A 15 22.91 7.51 -0.57
C LEU A 15 23.83 8.60 -0.03
N ARG A 16 25.01 8.77 -0.65
CA ARG A 16 25.95 9.84 -0.31
C ARG A 16 25.34 11.22 -0.51
N THR A 17 24.75 11.48 -1.68
CA THR A 17 24.14 12.77 -2.01
C THR A 17 22.98 13.12 -1.08
N LYS A 18 22.14 12.14 -0.73
CA LYS A 18 21.00 12.33 0.19
C LYS A 18 21.38 12.28 1.68
N LYS A 19 22.67 12.14 2.01
CA LYS A 19 23.17 11.95 3.38
C LYS A 19 22.39 10.85 4.12
N MET A 20 22.06 9.78 3.41
CA MET A 20 21.29 8.64 3.93
C MET A 20 22.25 7.48 4.21
N SER A 21 22.23 6.96 5.44
CA SER A 21 23.02 5.78 5.80
C SER A 21 22.35 4.48 5.33
N ASN A 22 23.15 3.41 5.18
CA ASN A 22 22.63 2.08 4.87
C ASN A 22 21.57 1.63 5.88
N GLY A 23 21.79 1.87 7.18
CA GLY A 23 20.82 1.53 8.22
C GLY A 23 19.52 2.32 8.12
N LYS A 24 19.60 3.60 7.71
CA LYS A 24 18.41 4.42 7.47
C LYS A 24 17.60 3.88 6.30
N LEU A 25 18.22 3.58 5.16
CA LEU A 25 17.54 2.99 4.01
C LEU A 25 16.96 1.60 4.36
N ALA A 26 17.75 0.76 5.03
CA ALA A 26 17.35 -0.58 5.47
C ALA A 26 16.05 -0.52 6.30
N THR A 27 15.96 0.45 7.22
CA THR A 27 14.76 0.67 8.04
C THR A 27 13.54 1.02 7.18
N TYR A 28 13.70 1.87 6.17
CA TYR A 28 12.59 2.28 5.29
C TYR A 28 12.06 1.13 4.43
N ILE A 29 12.95 0.28 3.91
CA ILE A 29 12.55 -0.80 2.99
C ILE A 29 12.27 -2.13 3.70
N GLY A 30 12.31 -2.16 5.03
CA GLY A 30 12.08 -3.37 5.83
C GLY A 30 13.18 -4.43 5.64
N GLN A 31 14.44 -4.01 5.49
CA GLN A 31 15.60 -4.89 5.28
C GLN A 31 16.63 -4.71 6.39
N THR A 32 17.59 -5.62 6.46
CA THR A 32 18.75 -5.45 7.34
C THR A 32 19.78 -4.51 6.72
N THR A 33 20.55 -3.80 7.55
CA THR A 33 21.70 -3.01 7.09
C THR A 33 22.69 -3.89 6.29
N GLY A 34 22.86 -5.15 6.69
CA GLY A 34 23.70 -6.13 5.99
C GLY A 34 23.22 -6.43 4.57
N SER A 35 21.90 -6.53 4.34
CA SER A 35 21.34 -6.69 2.99
C SER A 35 21.75 -5.54 2.09
N ILE A 36 21.62 -4.29 2.56
CA ILE A 36 22.02 -3.09 1.80
C ILE A 36 23.52 -3.12 1.49
N SER A 37 24.35 -3.45 2.48
CA SER A 37 25.79 -3.54 2.29
C SER A 37 26.18 -4.58 1.23
N ARG A 38 25.52 -5.75 1.20
CA ARG A 38 25.76 -6.79 0.18
C ARG A 38 25.29 -6.38 -1.22
N TYR A 39 24.23 -5.57 -1.33
CA TYR A 39 23.84 -4.97 -2.61
C TYR A 39 24.92 -4.01 -3.12
N ILE A 40 25.48 -3.21 -2.21
CA ILE A 40 26.55 -2.23 -2.46
C ILE A 40 27.88 -2.91 -2.78
N SER A 41 28.22 -4.04 -2.17
CA SER A 41 29.44 -4.81 -2.50
C SER A 41 29.27 -5.74 -3.70
N LYS A 42 28.05 -5.83 -4.26
CA LYS A 42 27.68 -6.70 -5.40
C LYS A 42 27.67 -8.19 -5.06
N GLU A 43 27.73 -8.54 -3.78
CA GLU A 43 27.60 -9.93 -3.30
C GLU A 43 26.17 -10.47 -3.43
N ARG A 44 25.18 -9.58 -3.50
CA ARG A 44 23.76 -9.97 -3.61
C ARG A 44 22.99 -9.08 -4.57
N THR A 45 22.13 -9.70 -5.36
CA THR A 45 21.14 -9.01 -6.19
C THR A 45 19.87 -8.73 -5.37
N PRO A 46 19.37 -7.49 -5.31
CA PRO A 46 18.06 -7.21 -4.73
C PRO A 46 16.95 -7.78 -5.61
N ASN A 47 15.85 -8.22 -5.00
CA ASN A 47 14.64 -8.60 -5.73
C ASN A 47 13.86 -7.34 -6.16
N GLU A 48 12.84 -7.52 -7.02
CA GLU A 48 12.07 -6.39 -7.57
C GLU A 48 11.40 -5.56 -6.46
N GLY A 49 10.79 -6.21 -5.46
CA GLY A 49 10.18 -5.51 -4.32
C GLY A 49 11.16 -4.62 -3.56
N ALA A 50 12.39 -5.09 -3.29
CA ALA A 50 13.43 -4.27 -2.68
C ALA A 50 13.84 -3.10 -3.57
N ILE A 51 13.93 -3.29 -4.89
CA ILE A 51 14.26 -2.24 -5.85
C ILE A 51 13.17 -1.16 -5.87
N ILE A 52 11.90 -1.53 -5.98
CA ILE A 52 10.77 -0.60 -5.98
C ILE A 52 10.73 0.20 -4.67
N LYS A 53 10.87 -0.47 -3.52
CA LYS A 53 10.94 0.19 -2.21
C LYS A 53 12.10 1.18 -2.13
N MET A 54 13.30 0.79 -2.55
CA MET A 54 14.45 1.69 -2.59
C MET A 54 14.19 2.88 -3.52
N ALA A 55 13.65 2.64 -4.72
CA ALA A 55 13.33 3.66 -5.70
C ALA A 55 12.34 4.71 -5.14
N TYR A 56 11.27 4.27 -4.47
CA TYR A 56 10.31 5.14 -3.79
C TYR A 56 10.97 6.04 -2.74
N PHE A 57 11.68 5.46 -1.75
CA PHE A 57 12.26 6.25 -0.66
C PHE A 57 13.46 7.11 -1.09
N LEU A 58 14.15 6.71 -2.15
CA LEU A 58 15.22 7.50 -2.75
C LEU A 58 14.69 8.50 -3.77
N ASN A 59 13.41 8.47 -4.13
CA ASN A 59 12.80 9.30 -5.18
C ASN A 59 13.60 9.23 -6.50
N VAL A 60 13.82 8.01 -7.00
CA VAL A 60 14.50 7.75 -8.29
C VAL A 60 13.76 6.71 -9.11
N ASN A 61 13.99 6.68 -10.42
CA ASN A 61 13.44 5.68 -11.32
C ASN A 61 14.01 4.27 -10.97
N PRO A 62 13.16 3.23 -10.83
CA PRO A 62 13.64 1.88 -10.58
C PRO A 62 14.50 1.32 -11.72
N ASN A 63 14.23 1.69 -12.98
CA ASN A 63 15.05 1.28 -14.13
C ASN A 63 16.41 2.00 -14.14
N TYR A 64 16.47 3.25 -13.71
CA TYR A 64 17.76 3.89 -13.44
C TYR A 64 18.50 3.18 -12.32
N LEU A 65 17.84 2.88 -11.21
CA LEU A 65 18.51 2.16 -10.13
C LEU A 65 19.03 0.79 -10.61
N LYS A 66 18.26 0.07 -11.44
CA LYS A 66 18.66 -1.21 -12.06
C LYS A 66 19.77 -1.14 -13.11
N GLY A 67 20.15 0.06 -13.56
CA GLY A 67 21.11 0.23 -14.65
C GLY A 67 20.53 -0.02 -16.05
N LEU A 68 19.21 0.09 -16.20
CA LEU A 68 18.46 -0.16 -17.45
C LEU A 68 18.00 1.11 -18.16
N SER A 69 18.06 2.26 -17.49
CA SER A 69 17.70 3.57 -18.04
C SER A 69 18.67 4.64 -17.52
N ASN A 70 18.71 5.79 -18.20
CA ASN A 70 19.41 7.00 -17.73
C ASN A 70 18.47 8.04 -17.09
N GLU A 71 17.17 7.78 -17.06
CA GLU A 71 16.16 8.65 -16.45
C GLU A 71 16.23 8.58 -14.93
N ILE A 72 16.74 9.62 -14.26
CA ILE A 72 16.95 9.58 -12.81
C ILE A 72 15.65 9.71 -12.03
N GLU A 73 14.72 10.55 -12.51
CA GLU A 73 13.51 10.93 -11.78
C GLU A 73 12.53 9.77 -11.63
N ALA A 74 11.94 9.64 -10.44
CA ALA A 74 10.94 8.61 -10.20
C ALA A 74 9.70 8.82 -11.09
N PRO A 75 9.09 7.74 -11.60
CA PRO A 75 7.82 7.85 -12.31
C PRO A 75 6.70 8.32 -11.35
N LEU A 76 5.66 8.95 -11.89
CA LEU A 76 4.57 9.53 -11.09
C LEU A 76 3.85 8.50 -10.21
N ASP A 77 3.78 7.25 -10.67
CA ASP A 77 3.12 6.13 -10.03
C ASP A 77 4.06 5.35 -9.07
N ILE A 78 5.28 5.84 -8.80
CA ILE A 78 6.25 5.11 -7.94
C ILE A 78 5.68 4.78 -6.56
N LYS A 79 4.81 5.64 -6.03
CA LYS A 79 4.13 5.40 -4.76
C LYS A 79 3.14 4.24 -4.88
N ASP A 80 2.39 4.17 -5.97
CA ASP A 80 1.43 3.10 -6.21
C ASP A 80 2.15 1.76 -6.39
N GLN A 81 3.24 1.73 -7.16
CA GLN A 81 4.10 0.55 -7.29
C GLN A 81 4.63 0.07 -5.92
N TYR A 82 5.07 1.00 -5.07
CA TYR A 82 5.50 0.68 -3.70
C TYR A 82 4.35 0.09 -2.86
N LEU A 83 3.16 0.69 -2.93
CA LEU A 83 2.00 0.22 -2.17
C LEU A 83 1.54 -1.15 -2.63
N THR A 84 1.55 -1.43 -3.94
CA THR A 84 1.24 -2.76 -4.48
C THR A 84 2.19 -3.82 -3.93
N ILE A 85 3.50 -3.57 -3.95
CA ILE A 85 4.50 -4.50 -3.37
C ILE A 85 4.24 -4.71 -1.87
N CYS A 86 3.97 -3.63 -1.12
CA CYS A 86 3.68 -3.72 0.30
C CYS A 86 2.39 -4.50 0.60
N GLU A 87 1.36 -4.34 -0.23
CA GLU A 87 0.10 -5.06 -0.12
C GLU A 87 0.31 -6.56 -0.40
N GLU A 88 0.95 -6.91 -1.50
CA GLU A 88 1.26 -8.30 -1.87
C GLU A 88 2.03 -9.02 -0.74
N GLU A 89 3.10 -8.41 -0.24
CA GLU A 89 3.86 -8.96 0.89
C GLU A 89 2.99 -9.12 2.15
N THR A 90 2.16 -8.12 2.46
CA THR A 90 1.29 -8.14 3.65
C THR A 90 0.17 -9.18 3.54
N MET A 91 -0.39 -9.38 2.35
CA MET A 91 -1.48 -10.33 2.12
C MET A 91 -0.98 -11.77 2.07
N SER A 92 0.23 -12.00 1.54
CA SER A 92 0.89 -13.31 1.51
C SER A 92 1.29 -13.84 2.90
N ASP A 93 1.39 -12.94 3.89
CA ASP A 93 1.70 -13.31 5.27
C ASP A 93 0.45 -13.88 5.97
N ASN A 94 0.41 -15.20 6.12
CA ASN A 94 -0.71 -15.92 6.74
C ASN A 94 -0.71 -15.84 8.28
N GLU A 95 0.36 -15.36 8.91
CA GLU A 95 0.43 -15.20 10.36
C GLU A 95 -0.22 -13.89 10.84
N LEU A 96 -0.41 -12.91 9.93
CA LEU A 96 -0.99 -11.62 10.28
C LEU A 96 -2.51 -11.67 10.40
N THR A 97 -3.02 -11.12 11.50
CA THR A 97 -4.45 -10.83 11.67
C THR A 97 -4.90 -9.72 10.73
N VAL A 98 -6.22 -9.64 10.47
CA VAL A 98 -6.81 -8.56 9.64
C VAL A 98 -6.43 -7.18 10.19
N PHE A 99 -6.46 -7.02 11.51
CA PHE A 99 -6.02 -5.79 12.18
C PHE A 99 -4.57 -5.44 11.85
N SER A 100 -3.65 -6.39 12.04
CA SER A 100 -2.23 -6.16 11.77
C SER A 100 -1.96 -5.88 10.30
N LYS A 101 -2.63 -6.58 9.37
CA LYS A 101 -2.54 -6.31 7.92
C LYS A 101 -2.95 -4.88 7.59
N ARG A 102 -4.11 -4.44 8.09
CA ARG A 102 -4.63 -3.09 7.82
C ARG A 102 -3.79 -2.00 8.48
N LEU A 103 -3.33 -2.20 9.71
CA LEU A 103 -2.42 -1.27 10.39
C LEU A 103 -1.08 -1.16 9.66
N LYS A 104 -0.50 -2.29 9.23
CA LYS A 104 0.74 -2.31 8.44
C LYS A 104 0.60 -1.52 7.15
N MET A 105 -0.54 -1.65 6.46
CA MET A 105 -0.82 -0.87 5.26
C MET A 105 -0.93 0.64 5.55
N LEU A 106 -1.62 1.06 6.60
CA LEU A 106 -1.69 2.48 6.98
C LEU A 106 -0.31 3.05 7.31
N VAL A 107 0.53 2.27 7.99
CA VAL A 107 1.93 2.64 8.27
C VAL A 107 2.71 2.81 6.97
N ASN A 108 2.59 1.88 6.02
CA ASN A 108 3.26 1.97 4.72
C ASN A 108 2.78 3.18 3.90
N GLU A 109 1.47 3.43 3.87
CA GLU A 109 0.84 4.56 3.16
C GLU A 109 1.31 5.93 3.67
N SER A 110 1.64 6.02 4.95
CA SER A 110 2.13 7.25 5.58
C SER A 110 3.51 7.67 5.07
N GLY A 111 4.32 6.73 4.55
CA GLY A 111 5.72 6.95 4.19
C GLY A 111 6.65 7.27 5.37
N LYS A 112 6.16 7.19 6.62
CA LYS A 112 6.92 7.45 7.85
C LYS A 112 7.50 6.16 8.43
N ARG A 113 8.55 6.30 9.25
CA ARG A 113 9.14 5.17 9.98
C ARG A 113 8.26 4.80 11.17
N ASN A 114 8.24 3.52 11.54
CA ASN A 114 7.54 3.04 12.73
C ASN A 114 7.92 3.84 13.98
N LYS A 115 9.20 4.20 14.14
CA LYS A 115 9.65 5.02 15.29
C LYS A 115 9.01 6.42 15.31
N GLU A 116 8.80 7.03 14.15
CA GLU A 116 8.16 8.35 14.03
C GLU A 116 6.67 8.25 14.35
N ILE A 117 5.98 7.28 13.75
CA ILE A 117 4.56 7.03 14.00
C ILE A 117 4.33 6.67 15.47
N ALA A 118 5.15 5.80 16.05
CA ALA A 118 5.04 5.40 17.45
C ALA A 118 5.23 6.60 18.38
N PHE A 119 6.20 7.47 18.10
CA PHE A 119 6.40 8.71 18.84
C PHE A 119 5.17 9.63 18.74
N GLU A 120 4.62 9.83 17.55
CA GLU A 120 3.43 10.66 17.33
C GLU A 120 2.15 10.06 17.98
N LEU A 121 2.06 8.73 18.08
CA LEU A 121 0.99 8.01 18.79
C LEU A 121 1.22 7.95 20.32
N ASN A 122 2.35 8.45 20.81
CA ASN A 122 2.78 8.36 22.20
C ASN A 122 2.88 6.90 22.73
N ILE A 123 3.42 6.00 21.91
CA ILE A 123 3.73 4.60 22.25
C ILE A 123 5.18 4.27 21.91
N SER A 124 5.72 3.18 22.47
CA SER A 124 7.07 2.75 22.10
C SER A 124 7.09 2.12 20.69
N ASN A 125 8.23 2.22 20.00
CA ASN A 125 8.42 1.57 18.69
C ASN A 125 8.19 0.05 18.77
N GLY A 126 8.57 -0.58 19.88
CA GLY A 126 8.32 -2.01 20.12
C GLY A 126 6.83 -2.32 20.25
N VAL A 127 6.05 -1.47 20.91
CA VAL A 127 4.59 -1.62 21.02
C VAL A 127 3.93 -1.55 19.65
N LEU A 128 4.24 -0.52 18.85
CA LEU A 128 3.72 -0.43 17.47
C LEU A 128 4.14 -1.64 16.63
N SER A 129 5.39 -2.08 16.75
CA SER A 129 5.89 -3.25 16.03
C SER A 129 5.16 -4.53 16.43
N ASN A 130 4.80 -4.70 17.71
CA ASN A 130 4.01 -5.84 18.16
C ASN A 130 2.60 -5.83 17.57
N TYR A 131 1.99 -4.65 17.40
CA TYR A 131 0.69 -4.51 16.74
C TYR A 131 0.75 -4.82 15.25
N ILE A 132 1.77 -4.33 14.54
CA ILE A 132 1.96 -4.56 13.10
C ILE A 132 2.24 -6.03 12.78
N ASN A 133 2.86 -6.77 13.70
CA ASN A 133 3.29 -8.16 13.50
C ASN A 133 2.41 -9.19 14.24
N SER A 134 1.18 -8.81 14.61
CA SER A 134 0.22 -9.69 15.32
C SER A 134 0.74 -10.33 16.61
N LYS A 135 1.72 -9.72 17.27
CA LYS A 135 2.28 -10.22 18.55
C LYS A 135 1.51 -9.72 19.77
N ARG A 136 0.73 -8.66 19.60
CA ARG A 136 -0.10 -8.08 20.67
C ARG A 136 -1.29 -7.35 20.04
N GLU A 137 -2.40 -7.28 20.77
CA GLU A 137 -3.53 -6.43 20.42
C GLU A 137 -3.51 -5.10 21.21
N PRO A 138 -3.98 -3.99 20.63
CA PRO A 138 -4.13 -2.73 21.34
C PRO A 138 -5.27 -2.80 22.35
N SER A 139 -5.20 -2.00 23.43
CA SER A 139 -6.39 -1.70 24.23
C SER A 139 -7.40 -0.88 23.41
N PHE A 140 -8.66 -0.81 23.84
CA PHE A 140 -9.65 0.04 23.17
C PHE A 140 -9.22 1.52 23.09
N ASP A 141 -8.59 2.05 24.13
CA ASP A 141 -8.04 3.42 24.11
C ASP A 141 -6.92 3.58 23.07
N THR A 142 -6.02 2.60 22.98
CA THR A 142 -4.94 2.61 21.99
C THR A 142 -5.50 2.48 20.57
N LEU A 143 -6.50 1.62 20.37
CA LEU A 143 -7.19 1.47 19.09
C LEU A 143 -7.83 2.80 18.67
N ARG A 144 -8.50 3.50 19.59
CA ARG A 144 -9.07 4.82 19.35
C ARG A 144 -8.01 5.85 18.93
N ILE A 145 -6.85 5.85 19.59
CA ILE A 145 -5.74 6.74 19.22
C ILE A 145 -5.22 6.44 17.81
N ILE A 146 -5.03 5.16 17.47
CA ILE A 146 -4.62 4.72 16.13
C ILE A 146 -5.67 5.14 15.08
N CYS A 147 -6.95 4.90 15.33
CA CYS A 147 -8.05 5.30 14.45
C CYS A 147 -8.02 6.81 14.16
N ASN A 148 -7.88 7.64 15.20
CA ASN A 148 -7.84 9.09 15.06
C ASN A 148 -6.61 9.54 14.28
N TYR A 149 -5.43 8.98 14.58
CA TYR A 149 -4.18 9.33 13.92
C TYR A 149 -4.21 9.07 12.41
N PHE A 150 -4.71 7.90 12.00
CA PHE A 150 -4.82 7.54 10.58
C PHE A 150 -6.12 8.02 9.92
N ASN A 151 -7.01 8.69 10.67
CA ASN A 151 -8.33 9.10 10.22
C ASN A 151 -9.15 7.92 9.63
N VAL A 152 -9.19 6.81 10.36
CA VAL A 152 -9.94 5.60 10.00
C VAL A 152 -10.91 5.19 11.11
N SER A 153 -11.88 4.35 10.79
CA SER A 153 -12.80 3.75 11.75
C SER A 153 -12.21 2.49 12.39
N SER A 154 -12.69 2.14 13.58
CA SER A 154 -12.43 0.83 14.18
C SER A 154 -12.93 -0.29 13.27
N ASP A 155 -14.08 -0.11 12.63
CA ASP A 155 -14.67 -1.11 11.73
C ASP A 155 -13.75 -1.42 10.55
N TYR A 156 -13.05 -0.40 10.04
CA TYR A 156 -11.97 -0.63 9.10
C TYR A 156 -10.82 -1.38 9.76
N LEU A 157 -10.25 -0.94 10.87
CA LEU A 157 -9.11 -1.68 11.43
C LEU A 157 -9.46 -3.13 11.82
N LEU A 158 -10.69 -3.41 12.23
CA LEU A 158 -11.15 -4.72 12.68
C LEU A 158 -11.66 -5.63 11.56
N GLY A 159 -11.69 -5.18 10.30
CA GLY A 159 -12.15 -6.03 9.19
C GLY A 159 -13.65 -6.01 8.93
N ILE A 160 -14.42 -5.20 9.65
CA ILE A 160 -15.89 -5.13 9.58
C ILE A 160 -16.35 -4.34 8.34
N SER A 161 -15.62 -3.27 7.97
CA SER A 161 -15.92 -2.44 6.79
C SER A 161 -14.72 -2.36 5.84
N TYR A 162 -14.95 -2.25 4.55
CA TYR A 162 -13.89 -2.02 3.56
C TYR A 162 -13.45 -0.55 3.50
N SER A 163 -14.36 0.38 3.79
CA SER A 163 -14.09 1.82 3.74
C SER A 163 -13.31 2.25 4.98
N LYS A 164 -12.24 3.05 4.83
CA LYS A 164 -11.45 3.54 5.96
C LYS A 164 -12.28 4.41 6.89
N ASN A 165 -13.20 5.21 6.37
CA ASN A 165 -14.09 6.04 7.17
C ASN A 165 -15.38 6.37 6.41
N LYS A 166 -16.34 7.02 7.10
CA LYS A 166 -17.62 7.46 6.51
C LYS A 166 -17.45 8.41 5.32
N LYS A 167 -16.41 9.25 5.33
CA LYS A 167 -16.14 10.19 4.24
C LYS A 167 -15.76 9.45 2.96
N GLU A 168 -14.86 8.47 3.07
CA GLU A 168 -14.49 7.61 1.94
C GLU A 168 -15.68 6.79 1.44
N GLU A 169 -16.49 6.24 2.34
CA GLU A 169 -17.71 5.53 1.98
C GLU A 169 -18.68 6.42 1.19
N ASN A 170 -18.91 7.65 1.66
CA ASN A 170 -19.76 8.62 0.98
C ASN A 170 -19.18 9.03 -0.38
N ASN A 171 -17.87 9.25 -0.47
CA ASN A 171 -17.20 9.55 -1.73
C ASN A 171 -17.37 8.40 -2.74
N PHE A 172 -17.23 7.16 -2.30
CA PHE A 172 -17.45 5.98 -3.14
C PHE A 172 -18.91 5.89 -3.62
N LYS A 173 -19.87 6.09 -2.70
CA LYS A 173 -21.31 6.14 -3.05
C LYS A 173 -21.59 7.22 -4.09
N ASN A 174 -21.07 8.43 -3.90
CA ASN A 174 -21.26 9.54 -4.83
C ASN A 174 -20.64 9.24 -6.22
N LYS A 175 -19.42 8.67 -6.25
CA LYS A 175 -18.78 8.25 -7.50
C LYS A 175 -19.59 7.18 -8.23
N MET A 176 -20.16 6.21 -7.49
CA MET A 176 -21.06 5.21 -8.05
C MET A 176 -22.33 5.83 -8.64
N ILE A 177 -22.95 6.77 -7.92
CA ILE A 177 -24.11 7.53 -8.42
C ILE A 177 -23.74 8.24 -9.73
N ASP A 178 -22.62 8.95 -9.77
CA ASP A 178 -22.17 9.66 -10.98
C ASP A 178 -21.97 8.71 -12.18
N ILE A 179 -21.39 7.53 -11.94
CA ILE A 179 -21.19 6.51 -12.98
C ILE A 179 -22.55 6.01 -13.50
N LEU A 180 -23.49 5.70 -12.60
CA LEU A 180 -24.81 5.21 -12.96
C LEU A 180 -25.61 6.28 -13.74
N MET A 181 -25.52 7.55 -13.31
CA MET A 181 -26.16 8.68 -13.99
C MET A 181 -25.57 8.90 -15.40
N LYS A 182 -24.24 8.89 -15.54
CA LYS A 182 -23.58 9.06 -16.84
C LYS A 182 -23.78 7.89 -17.80
N GLY A 183 -24.00 6.69 -17.26
CA GLY A 183 -24.18 5.47 -18.05
C GLY A 183 -25.53 5.35 -18.74
N GLY A 184 -26.50 6.23 -18.49
CA GLY A 184 -27.84 6.22 -19.10
C GLY A 184 -28.72 5.01 -18.75
N ILE A 185 -28.18 4.02 -18.03
CA ILE A 185 -28.89 2.81 -17.59
C ILE A 185 -30.08 3.19 -16.70
N LEU A 186 -29.92 4.20 -15.83
CA LEU A 186 -31.00 4.69 -14.98
C LEU A 186 -32.14 5.30 -15.80
N ASP A 187 -31.85 6.01 -16.90
CA ASP A 187 -32.87 6.63 -17.76
C ASP A 187 -33.71 5.60 -18.52
N ILE A 188 -33.11 4.45 -18.84
CA ILE A 188 -33.80 3.32 -19.48
C ILE A 188 -34.63 2.57 -18.43
N ALA A 189 -34.01 2.22 -17.29
CA ALA A 189 -34.68 1.47 -16.24
C ALA A 189 -35.88 2.24 -15.67
N SER A 190 -35.73 3.53 -15.37
CA SER A 190 -36.76 4.39 -14.77
C SER A 190 -38.03 4.55 -15.60
N LYS A 191 -38.01 4.21 -16.89
CA LYS A 191 -39.21 4.20 -17.75
C LYS A 191 -40.09 2.95 -17.56
N HIS A 192 -39.58 1.93 -16.87
CA HIS A 192 -40.34 0.73 -16.55
C HIS A 192 -41.08 0.89 -15.22
N LYS A 193 -42.29 0.34 -15.16
CA LYS A 193 -43.16 0.41 -13.97
C LYS A 193 -42.51 -0.24 -12.73
N ASP A 194 -41.72 -1.29 -12.94
CA ASP A 194 -41.03 -2.08 -11.92
C ASP A 194 -39.50 -1.92 -12.03
N TYR A 195 -39.03 -0.68 -12.22
CA TYR A 195 -37.62 -0.39 -12.45
C TYR A 195 -36.70 -0.86 -11.31
N GLU A 196 -37.20 -0.92 -10.07
CA GLU A 196 -36.44 -1.41 -8.92
C GLU A 196 -36.11 -2.90 -9.06
N GLU A 197 -37.08 -3.71 -9.46
CA GLU A 197 -36.88 -5.16 -9.67
C GLU A 197 -35.98 -5.41 -10.88
N LEU A 198 -36.17 -4.65 -11.97
CA LEU A 198 -35.30 -4.71 -13.15
C LEU A 198 -33.85 -4.35 -12.81
N PHE A 199 -33.64 -3.29 -12.01
CA PHE A 199 -32.31 -2.86 -11.58
C PHE A 199 -31.64 -3.90 -10.66
N VAL A 200 -32.37 -4.47 -9.71
CA VAL A 200 -31.86 -5.54 -8.83
C VAL A 200 -31.45 -6.77 -9.66
N ASN A 201 -32.25 -7.16 -10.64
CA ASN A 201 -31.94 -8.29 -11.52
C ASN A 201 -30.72 -7.99 -12.41
N LEU A 202 -30.60 -6.77 -12.94
CA LEU A 202 -29.43 -6.31 -13.68
C LEU A 202 -28.15 -6.40 -12.83
N LEU A 203 -28.18 -5.93 -11.58
CA LEU A 203 -27.04 -5.99 -10.66
C LEU A 203 -26.65 -7.44 -10.31
N LYS A 204 -27.64 -8.32 -10.11
CA LYS A 204 -27.38 -9.75 -9.87
C LYS A 204 -26.68 -10.41 -11.06
N HIS A 205 -27.17 -10.17 -12.28
CA HIS A 205 -26.58 -10.73 -13.49
C HIS A 205 -25.21 -10.12 -13.82
N THR A 206 -25.02 -8.81 -13.64
CA THR A 206 -23.72 -8.16 -13.88
C THR A 206 -22.64 -8.66 -12.93
N CYS A 207 -22.95 -8.95 -11.67
CA CYS A 207 -21.99 -9.53 -10.73
C CYS A 207 -21.57 -10.95 -11.14
N GLN A 208 -22.50 -11.77 -11.65
CA GLN A 208 -22.21 -13.09 -12.20
C GLN A 208 -21.36 -12.99 -13.48
N THR A 209 -21.73 -12.12 -14.41
CA THR A 209 -20.99 -11.86 -15.65
C THR A 209 -19.58 -11.34 -15.35
N PHE A 210 -19.42 -10.43 -14.38
CA PHE A 210 -18.11 -9.91 -13.99
C PHE A 210 -17.19 -11.00 -13.46
N LYS A 211 -17.70 -11.93 -12.64
CA LYS A 211 -16.94 -13.10 -12.17
C LYS A 211 -16.47 -13.99 -13.33
N ILE A 212 -17.34 -14.20 -14.34
CA ILE A 212 -17.01 -14.99 -15.52
C ILE A 212 -15.93 -14.31 -16.37
N VAL A 213 -16.06 -13.01 -16.62
CA VAL A 213 -15.12 -12.23 -17.45
C VAL A 213 -13.76 -12.11 -16.75
N LYS A 214 -13.74 -11.85 -15.44
CA LYS A 214 -12.49 -11.76 -14.65
C LYS A 214 -11.69 -13.06 -14.65
N ASN A 215 -12.36 -14.21 -14.72
CA ASN A 215 -11.70 -15.52 -14.78
C ASN A 215 -11.22 -15.90 -16.20
N LYS A 216 -11.57 -15.11 -17.23
CA LYS A 216 -11.16 -15.33 -18.63
C LYS A 216 -10.06 -14.37 -19.11
N LEU A 217 -9.77 -13.32 -18.33
CA LEU A 217 -8.65 -12.40 -18.51
C LEU A 217 -7.46 -12.87 -17.67
#